data_AF-A0A059AAM2-F1
#
_entry.id   AF-A0A059AAM2-F1
#
_cell.length_a   1.000
_cell.length_b   1.000
_cell.length_c   1.000
_cell.angle_alpha   90.00
_cell.angle_beta   90.00
_cell.angle_gamma   90.00
#
_symmetry.space_group_name_H-M   'P 1'
#
loop_
_entity.id
_entity.type
_entity.pdbx_description
1 polymer ?
#
loop_
_entity_poly.entity_id
_entity_poly.type
_entity_poly.pdbx_seq_one_letter_code
_entity_poly.pdbx_strand_id
1 'polypeptide(L)'
;MVDLWTGEFDGKLKKKSKPSVIPAVEVEPSGCSFNPSFESHQDSLACAVADEMQKVYKHELGPEPVPLTVQGEVIAEEDMYFLEADDGGDDDSGLENLDGDENKATENRSSKTKPVTRVKLNRRARRKDLLKKEAEAKKIEQLSKEIDSLPDIIQEIAKEDEEKQRRHLRRFVVQQEKLKSRPPRLGKHKFVSAPMQVLLSEEITGSLRQLKGCSTLAKDRFKSLEKRGLVVPTARNRRR
;
A
#
# COMPACT_ATOMS: atom_id res chain seq x y z
N MET A 1 22.52 47.28 -25.32
CA MET A 1 21.57 46.16 -25.32
C MET A 1 22.30 45.00 -24.69
N VAL A 2 22.00 44.66 -23.43
CA VAL A 2 22.70 43.58 -22.72
C VAL A 2 22.20 42.26 -23.28
N ASP A 3 23.12 41.46 -23.81
CA ASP A 3 22.82 40.19 -24.43
C ASP A 3 22.43 39.17 -23.33
N LEU A 4 21.15 38.78 -23.33
CA LEU A 4 20.52 38.00 -22.28
C LEU A 4 20.93 36.52 -22.33
N TRP A 5 21.63 36.09 -23.39
CA TRP A 5 21.90 34.69 -23.70
C TRP A 5 23.39 34.31 -23.63
N THR A 6 24.30 35.28 -23.51
CA THR A 6 25.76 35.06 -23.51
C THR A 6 26.45 35.39 -22.18
N GLY A 7 25.70 35.76 -21.13
CA GLY A 7 26.25 36.14 -19.83
C GLY A 7 26.20 35.03 -18.80
N GLU A 8 27.36 34.64 -18.26
CA GLU A 8 27.47 34.08 -16.91
C GLU A 8 26.76 35.03 -15.94
N PHE A 9 25.54 34.67 -15.54
CA PHE A 9 24.76 35.45 -14.58
C PHE A 9 25.36 35.29 -13.18
N ASP A 10 26.22 36.23 -12.77
CA ASP A 10 26.75 36.37 -11.40
C ASP A 10 25.70 36.80 -10.35
N GLY A 11 24.44 36.95 -10.77
CA GLY A 11 23.32 37.16 -9.87
C GLY A 11 22.90 35.84 -9.21
N LYS A 12 22.77 35.83 -7.88
CA LYS A 12 22.16 34.72 -7.12
C LYS A 12 20.67 34.55 -7.49
N LEU A 13 20.39 34.05 -8.69
CA LEU A 13 19.06 33.66 -9.13
C LEU A 13 18.65 32.45 -8.28
N LYS A 14 17.73 32.68 -7.33
CA LYS A 14 17.11 31.59 -6.56
C LYS A 14 16.43 30.64 -7.55
N LYS A 15 17.07 29.51 -7.85
CA LYS A 15 16.50 28.46 -8.70
C LYS A 15 15.21 27.99 -8.04
N LYS A 16 14.07 28.28 -8.67
CA LYS A 16 12.76 27.79 -8.19
C LYS A 16 12.80 26.25 -8.18
N SER A 17 12.39 25.64 -7.08
CA SER A 17 12.27 24.19 -6.99
C SER A 17 11.27 23.71 -8.03
N LYS A 18 11.68 22.73 -8.86
CA LYS A 18 10.79 22.13 -9.84
C LYS A 18 9.67 21.38 -9.10
N PRO A 19 8.39 21.56 -9.47
CA PRO A 19 7.27 20.92 -8.76
C PRO A 19 7.22 19.41 -9.01
N SER A 20 7.80 18.91 -10.10
CA SER A 20 7.80 17.50 -10.50
C SER A 20 9.19 17.05 -10.94
N VAL A 21 9.50 15.76 -10.74
CA VAL A 21 10.73 15.10 -11.23
C VAL A 21 10.68 14.94 -12.75
N ILE A 22 9.48 14.72 -13.30
CA ILE A 22 9.22 14.48 -14.72
C ILE A 22 9.39 15.80 -15.51
N PRO A 23 10.07 15.78 -16.68
CA PRO A 23 10.23 16.95 -17.52
C PRO A 23 8.88 17.49 -18.04
N ALA A 24 8.83 18.79 -18.33
CA ALA A 24 7.60 19.44 -18.79
C ALA A 24 7.18 18.99 -20.20
N VAL A 25 8.15 18.65 -21.04
CA VAL A 25 7.96 18.14 -22.39
C VAL A 25 8.80 16.89 -22.52
N GLU A 26 8.16 15.78 -22.84
CA GLU A 26 8.83 14.52 -23.13
C GLU A 26 9.21 14.50 -24.61
N VAL A 27 10.41 13.99 -24.89
CA VAL A 27 10.89 13.84 -26.25
C VAL A 27 10.44 12.46 -26.72
N GLU A 28 9.66 12.44 -27.79
CA GLU A 28 9.22 11.22 -28.45
C GLU A 28 10.41 10.51 -29.13
N PRO A 29 10.36 9.19 -29.33
CA PRO A 29 11.42 8.47 -30.02
C PRO A 29 11.55 8.93 -31.49
N SER A 30 12.74 8.73 -32.06
CA SER A 30 13.06 9.14 -33.44
C SER A 30 12.15 8.50 -34.50
N GLY A 31 11.61 7.31 -34.23
CA GLY A 31 10.68 6.62 -35.13
C GLY A 31 9.31 7.29 -35.26
N CYS A 32 8.95 8.20 -34.37
CA CYS A 32 7.74 9.04 -34.47
C CYS A 32 7.94 10.27 -35.37
N SER A 33 9.15 10.47 -35.92
CA SER A 33 9.41 11.57 -36.84
C SER A 33 8.67 11.40 -38.16
N PHE A 34 8.62 12.48 -38.94
CA PHE A 34 7.97 12.47 -40.25
C PHE A 34 8.66 11.54 -41.26
N ASN A 35 10.00 11.47 -41.20
CA ASN A 35 10.82 10.66 -42.09
C ASN A 35 11.86 9.88 -41.26
N PRO A 36 11.41 8.85 -40.51
CA PRO A 36 12.28 8.06 -39.65
C PRO A 36 13.15 7.09 -40.46
N SER A 37 14.26 6.62 -39.87
CA SER A 37 14.95 5.45 -40.43
C SER A 37 14.08 4.21 -40.24
N PHE A 38 14.20 3.24 -41.14
CA PHE A 38 13.38 2.02 -41.12
C PHE A 38 13.44 1.30 -39.76
N GLU A 39 14.64 1.12 -39.19
CA GLU A 39 14.81 0.47 -37.89
C GLU A 39 14.10 1.24 -36.77
N SER A 40 14.34 2.55 -36.67
CA SER A 40 13.72 3.38 -35.62
C SER A 40 12.20 3.42 -35.71
N HIS A 41 11.67 3.38 -36.94
CA HIS A 41 10.24 3.31 -37.21
C HIS A 41 9.65 1.99 -36.72
N GLN A 42 10.27 0.86 -37.08
CA GLN A 42 9.83 -0.46 -36.65
C GLN A 42 9.87 -0.60 -35.12
N ASP A 43 10.90 -0.08 -34.45
CA ASP A 43 10.99 -0.09 -32.99
C ASP A 43 9.84 0.67 -32.33
N SER A 44 9.49 1.84 -32.87
CA SER A 44 8.40 2.67 -32.34
C SER A 44 7.03 2.04 -32.63
N LEU A 45 6.87 1.46 -33.82
CA LEU A 45 5.65 0.76 -34.24
C LEU A 45 5.45 -0.52 -33.39
N ALA A 46 6.51 -1.27 -33.13
CA ALA A 46 6.49 -2.44 -32.25
C ALA A 46 6.06 -2.07 -30.82
N CYS A 47 6.56 -0.95 -30.27
CA CYS A 47 6.10 -0.43 -28.98
C CYS A 47 4.60 -0.14 -28.98
N ALA A 48 4.11 0.55 -30.02
CA ALA A 48 2.69 0.90 -30.13
C ALA A 48 1.80 -0.35 -30.27
N VAL A 49 2.22 -1.33 -31.06
CA VAL A 49 1.52 -2.62 -31.23
C VAL A 49 1.49 -3.39 -29.91
N ALA A 50 2.60 -3.41 -29.16
CA ALA A 50 2.64 -4.06 -27.85
C ALA A 50 1.62 -3.47 -26.88
N ASP A 51 1.47 -2.14 -26.85
CA ASP A 51 0.48 -1.45 -26.01
C ASP A 51 -0.96 -1.79 -26.39
N GLU A 52 -1.28 -1.89 -27.68
CA GLU A 52 -2.62 -2.28 -28.14
C GLU A 52 -2.90 -3.77 -27.87
N MET A 53 -1.94 -4.66 -28.14
CA MET A 53 -2.04 -6.08 -27.83
C MET A 53 -2.22 -6.33 -26.33
N GLN A 54 -1.56 -5.56 -25.47
CA GLN A 54 -1.82 -5.63 -24.03
C GLN A 54 -3.27 -5.26 -23.65
N LYS A 55 -3.95 -4.38 -24.38
CA LYS A 55 -5.36 -4.08 -24.13
C LYS A 55 -6.25 -5.23 -24.59
N VAL A 56 -5.94 -5.83 -25.73
CA VAL A 56 -6.63 -7.02 -26.25
C VAL A 56 -6.50 -8.18 -25.26
N TYR A 57 -5.29 -8.54 -24.86
CA TYR A 57 -5.07 -9.62 -23.89
C TYR A 57 -5.74 -9.37 -22.54
N LYS A 58 -5.78 -8.12 -22.07
CA LYS A 58 -6.52 -7.78 -20.83
C LYS A 58 -8.02 -7.98 -20.97
N HIS A 59 -8.56 -7.82 -22.16
CA HIS A 59 -9.97 -8.06 -22.42
C HIS A 59 -10.28 -9.55 -22.56
N GLU A 60 -9.42 -10.30 -23.27
CA GLU A 60 -9.62 -11.73 -23.55
C GLU A 60 -9.30 -12.63 -22.35
N LEU A 61 -8.20 -12.37 -21.65
CA LEU A 61 -7.77 -13.14 -20.47
C LEU A 61 -8.28 -12.51 -19.16
N GLY A 62 -8.94 -11.35 -19.24
CA GLY A 62 -9.49 -10.68 -18.08
C GLY A 62 -10.62 -11.50 -17.46
N PRO A 63 -10.79 -11.48 -16.13
CA PRO A 63 -11.98 -12.05 -15.52
C PRO A 63 -13.21 -11.35 -16.08
N GLU A 64 -14.23 -12.13 -16.44
CA GLU A 64 -15.52 -11.55 -16.83
C GLU A 64 -16.06 -10.69 -15.68
N PRO A 65 -16.63 -9.51 -15.99
CA PRO A 65 -17.20 -8.67 -14.96
C PRO A 65 -18.31 -9.42 -14.25
N VAL A 66 -18.28 -9.42 -12.91
CA VAL A 66 -19.35 -10.02 -12.11
C VAL A 66 -20.68 -9.38 -12.55
N PRO A 67 -21.67 -10.17 -12.97
CA PRO A 67 -22.96 -9.64 -13.39
C PRO A 67 -23.58 -8.85 -12.24
N LEU A 68 -24.10 -7.65 -12.54
CA LEU A 68 -24.71 -6.76 -11.54
C LEU A 68 -25.96 -7.37 -10.90
N THR A 69 -26.62 -8.26 -11.62
CA THR A 69 -27.80 -8.99 -11.17
C THR A 69 -27.58 -10.44 -11.54
N VAL A 70 -27.26 -11.27 -10.55
CA VAL A 70 -27.49 -12.70 -10.64
C VAL A 70 -28.99 -12.89 -10.42
N GLN A 71 -29.70 -13.56 -11.33
CA GLN A 71 -31.06 -14.00 -11.04
C GLN A 71 -30.93 -15.05 -9.92
N GLY A 72 -31.08 -14.63 -8.68
CA GLY A 72 -31.02 -15.52 -7.53
C GLY A 72 -32.20 -16.48 -7.59
N GLU A 73 -31.93 -17.76 -7.32
CA GLU A 73 -32.96 -18.66 -6.82
C GLU A 73 -33.51 -18.06 -5.52
N VAL A 74 -34.82 -18.21 -5.28
CA VAL A 74 -35.44 -17.74 -4.05
C VAL A 74 -34.80 -18.52 -2.90
N ILE A 75 -33.93 -17.86 -2.14
CA ILE A 75 -33.28 -18.43 -0.95
C ILE A 75 -34.41 -18.79 0.02
N ALA A 76 -34.50 -20.07 0.42
CA ALA A 76 -35.46 -20.50 1.42
C ALA A 76 -35.16 -19.78 2.75
N GLU A 77 -36.20 -19.44 3.51
CA GLU A 77 -36.06 -18.65 4.75
C GLU A 77 -35.04 -19.24 5.73
N GLU A 78 -34.87 -20.57 5.74
CA GLU A 78 -33.92 -21.32 6.55
C GLU A 78 -32.44 -21.02 6.21
N ASP A 79 -32.10 -20.84 4.93
CA ASP A 79 -30.74 -20.54 4.48
C ASP A 79 -30.36 -19.07 4.72
N MET A 80 -31.37 -18.20 4.82
CA MET A 80 -31.20 -16.79 5.15
C MET A 80 -30.66 -16.59 6.58
N TYR A 81 -31.10 -17.43 7.52
CA TYR A 81 -30.60 -17.42 8.90
C TYR A 81 -29.13 -17.84 9.02
N PHE A 82 -28.65 -18.70 8.12
CA PHE A 82 -27.25 -19.14 8.14
C PHE A 82 -26.31 -18.06 7.61
N LEU A 83 -26.77 -17.24 6.66
CA LEU A 83 -25.99 -16.12 6.11
C LEU A 83 -25.89 -14.94 7.11
N GLU A 84 -26.94 -14.69 7.88
CA GLU A 84 -26.99 -13.59 8.86
C GLU A 84 -26.12 -13.85 10.10
N ALA A 85 -25.81 -15.12 10.40
CA ALA A 85 -24.95 -15.49 11.52
C ALA A 85 -23.44 -15.20 11.27
N ASP A 86 -23.01 -15.05 10.02
CA ASP A 86 -21.60 -14.79 9.65
C ASP A 86 -21.30 -13.28 9.46
N ASP A 87 -22.33 -12.43 9.36
CA ASP A 87 -22.21 -10.96 9.43
C ASP A 87 -22.28 -10.46 10.90
N GLY A 88 -21.77 -11.29 11.81
CA GLY A 88 -21.61 -10.98 13.22
C GLY A 88 -20.45 -10.02 13.43
N GLY A 89 -20.74 -8.72 13.31
CA GLY A 89 -19.86 -7.66 13.76
C GLY A 89 -19.34 -7.92 15.18
N ASP A 90 -18.02 -7.95 15.28
CA ASP A 90 -17.22 -7.94 16.49
C ASP A 90 -17.53 -6.68 17.32
N ASP A 91 -18.60 -6.74 18.12
CA ASP A 91 -18.86 -5.84 19.24
C ASP A 91 -18.77 -6.67 20.53
N ASP A 92 -17.53 -6.98 20.93
CA ASP A 92 -17.18 -7.52 22.26
C ASP A 92 -17.47 -6.45 23.32
N SER A 93 -18.75 -6.20 23.55
CA SER A 93 -19.27 -5.53 24.72
C SER A 93 -19.38 -6.58 25.83
N GLY A 94 -18.48 -6.45 26.80
CA GLY A 94 -18.34 -7.33 27.95
C GLY A 94 -19.67 -7.71 28.57
N LEU A 95 -20.08 -8.96 28.34
CA LEU A 95 -21.24 -9.55 28.96
C LEU A 95 -20.79 -10.29 30.21
N GLU A 96 -21.12 -9.67 31.34
CA GLU A 96 -21.03 -10.24 32.68
C GLU A 96 -21.64 -11.65 32.71
N ASN A 97 -20.85 -12.61 33.19
CA ASN A 97 -21.31 -13.97 33.46
C ASN A 97 -22.42 -13.95 34.51
N LEU A 98 -23.66 -14.00 34.05
CA LEU A 98 -24.83 -14.44 34.79
C LEU A 98 -24.89 -15.96 34.71
N ASP A 99 -24.20 -16.64 35.62
CA ASP A 99 -24.43 -18.08 35.83
C ASP A 99 -25.64 -18.26 36.74
N GLY A 100 -26.73 -18.72 36.11
CA GLY A 100 -27.94 -19.21 36.75
C GLY A 100 -27.69 -20.52 37.48
N ASP A 101 -28.20 -20.55 38.70
CA ASP A 101 -28.20 -21.62 39.69
C ASP A 101 -29.02 -22.84 39.23
N GLU A 102 -28.38 -24.01 39.16
CA GLU A 102 -29.05 -25.30 39.39
C GLU A 102 -28.26 -26.15 40.40
N ASN A 103 -28.65 -26.00 41.67
CA ASN A 103 -28.81 -27.09 42.64
C ASN A 103 -27.60 -28.01 42.87
N LYS A 104 -26.68 -27.55 43.72
CA LYS A 104 -26.22 -28.38 44.85
C LYS A 104 -26.37 -27.64 46.16
N ALA A 105 -27.50 -27.90 46.80
CA ALA A 105 -27.71 -27.65 48.21
C ALA A 105 -26.62 -28.33 49.05
N THR A 106 -25.63 -27.56 49.49
CA THR A 106 -24.96 -27.80 50.77
C THR A 106 -24.71 -26.47 51.45
N GLU A 107 -25.60 -26.18 52.40
CA GLU A 107 -25.50 -25.21 53.48
C GLU A 107 -24.06 -24.69 53.76
N ASN A 108 -23.78 -23.44 53.42
CA ASN A 108 -22.63 -22.71 53.96
C ASN A 108 -22.89 -22.36 55.43
N ARG A 109 -22.83 -23.38 56.30
CA ARG A 109 -22.65 -23.17 57.74
C ARG A 109 -21.25 -22.59 57.93
N SER A 110 -21.16 -21.40 58.52
CA SER A 110 -19.90 -20.85 59.02
C SER A 110 -19.36 -21.80 60.09
N SER A 111 -18.55 -22.77 59.66
CA SER A 111 -17.93 -23.72 60.57
C SER A 111 -17.03 -22.92 61.51
N LYS A 112 -17.41 -22.84 62.80
CA LYS A 112 -16.60 -22.22 63.84
C LYS A 112 -15.19 -22.81 63.76
N THR A 113 -14.23 -21.99 63.31
CA THR A 113 -12.85 -22.43 63.19
C THR A 113 -12.33 -22.76 64.59
N LYS A 114 -11.89 -24.00 64.80
CA LYS A 114 -11.33 -24.42 66.09
C LYS A 114 -10.16 -23.48 66.44
N PRO A 115 -10.08 -22.94 67.67
CA PRO A 115 -9.00 -22.04 68.06
C PRO A 115 -7.66 -22.74 67.87
N VAL A 116 -6.84 -22.18 66.97
CA VAL A 116 -5.53 -22.74 66.64
C VAL A 116 -4.59 -22.43 67.80
N THR A 117 -3.97 -23.45 68.37
CA THR A 117 -3.00 -23.29 69.46
C THR A 117 -1.83 -22.38 69.03
N ARG A 118 -1.29 -21.58 69.96
CA ARG A 118 -0.19 -20.62 69.72
C ARG A 118 1.01 -21.25 68.99
N VAL A 119 1.29 -22.53 69.24
CA VAL A 119 2.33 -23.33 68.57
C VAL A 119 2.06 -23.55 67.07
N LYS A 120 0.82 -23.84 66.69
CA LYS A 120 0.42 -24.02 65.28
C LYS A 120 0.45 -22.70 64.51
N LEU A 121 0.10 -21.58 65.16
CA LEU A 121 0.26 -20.23 64.57
C LEU A 121 1.74 -19.89 64.32
N ASN A 122 2.61 -20.15 65.29
CA ASN A 122 4.05 -19.90 65.14
C ASN A 122 4.69 -20.80 64.07
N ARG A 123 4.27 -22.06 63.97
CA ARG A 123 4.70 -22.98 62.88
C ARG A 123 4.24 -22.49 61.50
N ARG A 124 3.02 -21.94 61.39
CA ARG A 124 2.49 -21.35 60.15
C ARG A 124 3.23 -20.07 59.78
N ALA A 125 3.55 -19.21 60.74
CA ALA A 125 4.35 -18.00 60.53
C ALA A 125 5.74 -18.35 59.98
N ARG A 126 6.47 -19.27 60.63
CA ARG A 126 7.78 -19.74 60.16
C ARG A 126 7.74 -20.31 58.74
N ARG A 127 6.73 -21.12 58.41
CA ARG A 127 6.54 -21.66 57.05
C ARG A 127 6.25 -20.57 56.04
N LYS A 128 5.45 -19.57 56.40
CA LYS A 128 5.15 -18.40 55.54
C LYS A 128 6.42 -17.59 55.28
N ASP A 129 7.28 -17.41 56.27
CA ASP A 129 8.54 -16.67 56.12
C ASP A 129 9.56 -17.43 55.27
N LEU A 130 9.63 -18.76 55.39
CA LEU A 130 10.45 -19.59 54.49
C LEU A 130 9.95 -19.51 53.04
N LEU A 131 8.64 -19.64 52.82
CA LEU A 131 8.05 -19.52 51.48
C LEU A 131 8.28 -18.14 50.86
N LYS A 132 8.25 -17.07 51.67
CA LYS A 132 8.59 -15.71 51.19
C LYS A 132 10.05 -15.61 50.76
N LYS A 133 10.98 -16.12 51.57
CA LYS A 133 12.42 -16.13 51.23
C LYS A 133 12.70 -16.95 49.98
N GLU A 134 12.07 -18.11 49.83
CA GLU A 134 12.17 -18.94 48.61
C GLU A 134 11.59 -18.20 47.39
N ALA A 135 10.47 -17.51 47.55
CA ALA A 135 9.89 -16.71 46.48
C ALA A 135 10.77 -15.51 46.09
N GLU A 136 11.40 -14.85 47.06
CA GLU A 136 12.35 -13.76 46.84
C GLU A 136 13.62 -14.25 46.13
N ALA A 137 14.17 -15.40 46.54
CA ALA A 137 15.30 -16.03 45.87
C ALA A 137 14.97 -16.37 44.41
N LYS A 138 13.80 -16.97 44.16
CA LYS A 138 13.33 -17.25 42.79
C LYS A 138 13.17 -15.99 41.95
N LYS A 139 12.69 -14.88 42.53
CA LYS A 139 12.60 -13.60 41.84
C LYS A 139 13.98 -13.05 41.48
N ILE A 140 14.94 -13.13 42.39
CA ILE A 140 16.32 -12.70 42.12
C ILE A 140 16.94 -13.55 41.00
N GLU A 141 16.73 -14.87 41.01
CA GLU A 141 17.19 -15.77 39.94
C GLU A 141 16.50 -15.49 38.59
N GLN A 142 15.24 -15.06 38.59
CA GLN A 142 14.55 -14.63 37.37
C GLN A 142 15.16 -13.34 36.83
N LEU A 143 15.35 -12.34 37.69
CA LEU A 143 15.96 -11.06 37.33
C LEU A 143 17.40 -11.25 36.82
N SER A 144 18.19 -12.14 37.42
CA SER A 144 19.55 -12.42 36.91
C SER A 144 19.51 -13.04 35.52
N LYS A 145 18.60 -14.00 35.26
CA LYS A 145 18.42 -14.61 33.93
C LYS A 145 17.98 -13.58 32.89
N GLU A 146 17.10 -12.66 33.26
CA GLU A 146 16.69 -11.55 32.39
C GLU A 146 17.88 -10.64 32.07
N ILE A 147 18.67 -10.26 33.07
CA ILE A 147 19.89 -9.45 32.89
C ILE A 147 20.90 -10.15 31.98
N ASP A 148 21.12 -11.45 32.18
CA ASP A 148 22.05 -12.26 31.37
C ASP A 148 21.59 -12.37 29.90
N SER A 149 20.27 -12.29 29.64
CA SER A 149 19.70 -12.34 28.29
C SER A 149 19.68 -10.99 27.55
N LEU A 150 19.92 -9.87 28.24
CA LEU A 150 19.96 -8.53 27.63
C LEU A 150 20.89 -8.38 26.41
N PRO A 151 22.13 -8.91 26.39
CA PRO A 151 22.99 -8.78 25.21
C PRO A 151 22.42 -9.46 23.97
N ASP A 152 21.74 -10.60 24.12
CA ASP A 152 21.11 -11.31 23.02
C ASP A 152 19.91 -10.50 22.48
N ILE A 153 19.09 -9.96 23.39
CA ILE A 153 17.97 -9.06 23.03
C ILE A 153 18.47 -7.81 22.29
N ILE A 154 19.58 -7.20 22.74
CA ILE A 154 20.17 -6.03 22.07
C ILE A 154 20.63 -6.39 20.65
N GLN A 155 21.25 -7.56 20.46
CA GLN A 155 21.66 -8.04 19.14
C GLN A 155 20.46 -8.32 18.23
N GLU A 156 19.38 -8.88 18.77
CA GLU A 156 18.13 -9.10 18.04
C GLU A 156 17.49 -7.78 17.60
N ILE A 157 17.36 -6.80 18.51
CA ILE A 157 16.86 -5.46 18.20
C ILE A 157 17.71 -4.80 17.09
N ALA A 158 19.04 -4.88 17.19
CA ALA A 158 19.92 -4.32 16.17
C ALA A 158 19.70 -4.95 14.79
N LYS A 159 19.56 -6.29 14.73
CA LYS A 159 19.25 -7.01 13.47
C LYS A 159 17.88 -6.61 12.92
N GLU A 160 16.86 -6.52 13.76
CA GLU A 160 15.53 -6.08 13.36
C GLU A 160 15.54 -4.65 12.82
N ASP A 161 16.25 -3.73 13.47
CA ASP A 161 16.36 -2.35 13.05
C ASP A 161 17.08 -2.26 11.70
N GLU A 162 18.17 -3.00 11.50
CA GLU A 162 18.82 -3.10 10.19
C GLU A 162 17.85 -3.60 9.09
N GLU A 163 17.06 -4.62 9.39
CA GLU A 163 16.04 -5.11 8.45
C GLU A 163 14.96 -4.07 8.16
N LYS A 164 14.44 -3.39 9.19
CA LYS A 164 13.45 -2.31 9.06
C LYS A 164 14.03 -1.18 8.19
N GLN A 165 15.28 -0.78 8.41
CA GLN A 165 15.97 0.21 7.58
C GLN A 165 16.11 -0.27 6.13
N ARG A 166 16.54 -1.52 5.89
CA ARG A 166 16.63 -2.09 4.53
C ARG A 166 15.27 -2.10 3.83
N ARG A 167 14.19 -2.49 4.53
CA ARG A 167 12.81 -2.46 4.00
C ARG A 167 12.37 -1.03 3.68
N HIS A 168 12.66 -0.07 4.55
CA HIS A 168 12.36 1.34 4.34
C HIS A 168 13.10 1.90 3.12
N LEU A 169 14.41 1.67 3.01
CA LEU A 169 15.22 2.09 1.87
C LEU A 169 14.70 1.49 0.55
N ARG A 170 14.37 0.19 0.53
CA ARG A 170 13.76 -0.45 -0.64
C ARG A 170 12.46 0.23 -1.04
N ARG A 171 11.56 0.49 -0.08
CA ARG A 171 10.29 1.20 -0.34
C ARG A 171 10.54 2.60 -0.89
N PHE A 172 11.49 3.33 -0.31
CA PHE A 172 11.85 4.67 -0.75
C PHE A 172 12.38 4.68 -2.19
N VAL A 173 13.33 3.79 -2.52
CA VAL A 173 13.88 3.67 -3.88
C VAL A 173 12.78 3.35 -4.88
N VAL A 174 11.93 2.37 -4.58
CA VAL A 174 10.80 2.00 -5.45
C VAL A 174 9.82 3.17 -5.63
N GLN A 175 9.56 3.95 -4.59
CA GLN A 175 8.73 5.15 -4.71
C GLN A 175 9.38 6.21 -5.60
N GLN A 176 10.68 6.47 -5.44
CA GLN A 176 11.42 7.43 -6.27
C GLN A 176 11.43 7.01 -7.75
N GLU A 177 11.62 5.73 -8.05
CA GLU A 177 11.53 5.20 -9.41
C GLU A 177 10.13 5.32 -10.00
N LYS A 178 9.09 5.06 -9.20
CA LYS A 178 7.70 5.26 -9.62
C LYS A 178 7.42 6.72 -9.93
N LEU A 179 7.88 7.66 -9.10
CA LEU A 179 7.69 9.10 -9.31
C LEU A 179 8.39 9.64 -10.57
N LYS A 180 9.43 8.95 -11.07
CA LYS A 180 10.07 9.28 -12.35
C LYS A 180 9.23 8.90 -13.57
N SER A 181 8.37 7.88 -13.45
CA SER A 181 7.60 7.35 -14.58
C SER A 181 6.13 7.74 -14.56
N ARG A 182 5.52 7.82 -13.38
CA ARG A 182 4.08 8.03 -13.19
C ARG A 182 3.82 9.06 -12.08
N PRO A 183 2.75 9.87 -12.22
CA PRO A 183 2.35 10.78 -11.16
C PRO A 183 1.89 10.01 -9.91
N PRO A 184 2.00 10.62 -8.71
CA PRO A 184 1.29 10.12 -7.55
C PRO A 184 -0.23 10.14 -7.79
N ARG A 185 -0.97 9.27 -7.11
CA ARG A 185 -2.43 9.20 -7.26
C ARG A 185 -3.07 10.41 -6.57
N LEU A 186 -3.45 11.41 -7.36
CA LEU A 186 -4.08 12.64 -6.86
C LEU A 186 -5.61 12.53 -6.68
N GLY A 187 -6.26 11.57 -7.35
CA GLY A 187 -7.72 11.46 -7.32
C GLY A 187 -8.24 10.04 -7.61
N LYS A 188 -9.55 9.97 -7.89
CA LYS A 188 -10.26 8.70 -8.14
C LYS A 188 -9.64 7.92 -9.30
N HIS A 189 -9.37 8.61 -10.40
CA HIS A 189 -8.85 8.01 -11.63
C HIS A 189 -7.33 7.91 -11.63
N LYS A 190 -6.83 6.80 -12.19
CA LYS A 190 -5.40 6.59 -12.43
C LYS A 190 -4.98 7.33 -13.69
N PHE A 191 -3.75 7.84 -13.72
CA PHE A 191 -3.17 8.39 -14.95
C PHE A 191 -3.04 7.29 -16.00
N VAL A 192 -3.50 7.59 -17.21
CA VAL A 192 -3.36 6.74 -18.40
C VAL A 192 -2.59 7.56 -19.43
N SER A 193 -1.47 7.02 -19.89
CA SER A 193 -0.65 7.61 -20.94
C SER A 193 -1.44 7.74 -22.25
N ALA A 194 -1.09 8.75 -23.04
CA ALA A 194 -1.58 8.81 -24.41
C ALA A 194 -0.95 7.66 -25.22
N PRO A 195 -1.67 7.09 -26.21
CA PRO A 195 -1.06 6.15 -27.14
C PRO A 195 0.06 6.84 -27.91
N MET A 196 1.13 6.10 -28.20
CA MET A 196 2.26 6.60 -28.99
C MET A 196 1.79 7.00 -30.39
N GLN A 197 2.26 8.14 -30.88
CA GLN A 197 1.90 8.68 -32.19
C GLN A 197 2.92 8.25 -33.23
N VAL A 198 2.69 7.10 -33.86
CA VAL A 198 3.55 6.57 -34.93
C VAL A 198 2.74 6.54 -36.23
N LEU A 199 3.35 6.97 -37.33
CA LEU A 199 2.77 6.82 -38.67
C LEU A 199 2.83 5.34 -39.09
N LEU A 200 1.80 4.85 -39.78
CA LEU A 200 1.86 3.52 -40.37
C LEU A 200 2.83 3.48 -41.56
N SER A 201 3.33 2.30 -41.92
CA SER A 201 4.24 2.14 -43.07
C SER A 201 3.65 2.66 -44.38
N GLU A 202 2.32 2.56 -44.54
CA GLU A 202 1.58 3.08 -45.70
C GLU A 202 1.47 4.62 -45.70
N GLU A 203 1.61 5.25 -44.54
CA GLU A 203 1.45 6.69 -44.35
C GLU A 203 2.77 7.45 -44.46
N ILE A 204 3.90 6.73 -44.43
CA ILE A 204 5.24 7.31 -44.64
C ILE A 204 5.45 7.52 -46.15
N THR A 205 5.26 8.76 -46.59
CA THR A 205 5.35 9.14 -48.01
C THR A 205 6.58 9.99 -48.33
N GLY A 206 7.37 10.38 -47.32
CA GLY A 206 8.55 11.24 -47.46
C GLY A 206 8.26 12.70 -47.87
N SER A 207 7.02 13.05 -48.22
CA SER A 207 6.58 14.41 -48.59
C SER A 207 5.70 15.05 -47.52
N LEU A 208 6.13 16.20 -46.96
CA LEU A 208 5.36 16.93 -45.95
C LEU A 208 3.97 17.38 -46.43
N ARG A 209 3.77 17.53 -47.75
CA ARG A 209 2.47 17.89 -48.34
C ARG A 209 1.43 16.76 -48.22
N GLN A 210 1.90 15.52 -48.06
CA GLN A 210 1.06 14.32 -47.95
C GLN A 210 0.96 13.82 -46.50
N LEU A 211 1.57 14.55 -45.55
CA LEU A 211 1.51 14.20 -44.13
C LEU A 211 0.07 14.28 -43.61
N LYS A 212 -0.43 13.17 -43.07
CA LYS A 212 -1.69 13.17 -42.33
C LYS A 212 -1.50 13.96 -41.03
N GLY A 213 -2.48 14.80 -40.69
CA GLY A 213 -2.44 15.58 -39.47
C GLY A 213 -2.37 14.70 -38.22
N CYS A 214 -1.29 14.83 -37.46
CA CYS A 214 -1.14 14.16 -36.16
C CYS A 214 -1.95 14.85 -35.06
N SER A 215 -1.93 14.29 -33.85
CA SER A 215 -2.80 14.72 -32.75
C SER A 215 -2.60 16.19 -32.35
N THR A 216 -3.62 16.77 -31.74
CA THR A 216 -3.59 18.15 -31.24
C THR A 216 -2.56 18.30 -30.10
N LEU A 217 -1.57 19.18 -30.26
CA LEU A 217 -0.57 19.51 -29.23
C LEU A 217 -1.19 19.82 -27.85
N ALA A 218 -2.37 20.44 -27.83
CA ALA A 218 -3.10 20.72 -26.59
C ALA A 218 -3.38 19.46 -25.76
N LYS A 219 -3.73 18.33 -26.40
CA LYS A 219 -3.97 17.06 -25.71
C LYS A 219 -2.69 16.48 -25.13
N ASP A 220 -1.58 16.56 -25.87
CA ASP A 220 -0.27 16.14 -25.38
C ASP A 220 0.16 16.97 -24.16
N ARG A 221 0.08 18.30 -24.25
CA ARG A 221 0.40 19.20 -23.13
C ARG A 221 -0.48 18.95 -21.90
N PHE A 222 -1.78 18.71 -22.11
CA PHE A 222 -2.70 18.35 -21.03
C PHE A 222 -2.30 17.03 -20.36
N LYS A 223 -1.94 16.01 -21.14
CA LYS A 223 -1.45 14.73 -20.60
C LYS A 223 -0.11 14.86 -19.88
N SER A 224 0.79 15.73 -20.34
CA SER A 224 2.01 16.09 -19.60
C SER A 224 1.71 16.74 -18.24
N LEU A 225 0.69 17.61 -18.15
CA LEU A 225 0.27 18.20 -16.88
C LEU A 225 -0.28 17.15 -15.90
N GLU A 226 -1.09 16.21 -16.40
CA GLU A 226 -1.56 15.06 -15.61
C GLU A 226 -0.38 14.18 -15.17
N LYS A 227 0.56 13.86 -16.07
CA LYS A 227 1.73 13.02 -15.79
C LYS A 227 2.64 13.63 -14.72
N ARG A 228 2.75 14.95 -14.69
CA ARG A 228 3.51 15.70 -13.66
C ARG A 228 2.76 15.84 -12.34
N GLY A 229 1.49 15.44 -12.26
CA GLY A 229 0.66 15.63 -11.08
C GLY A 229 0.29 17.09 -10.81
N LEU A 230 0.27 17.94 -11.84
CA LEU A 230 -0.23 19.31 -11.73
C LEU A 230 -1.74 19.39 -11.93
N VAL A 231 -2.28 18.46 -12.72
CA VAL A 231 -3.71 18.32 -13.00
C VAL A 231 -4.14 16.91 -12.61
N VAL A 232 -5.31 16.80 -11.98
CA VAL A 232 -5.88 15.51 -11.60
C VAL A 232 -6.40 14.78 -12.84
N PRO A 233 -6.06 13.49 -13.06
CA PRO A 233 -6.64 12.70 -14.14
C PRO A 233 -8.18 12.66 -14.03
N THR A 234 -8.85 13.03 -15.11
CA THR A 234 -10.33 13.02 -15.17
C THR A 234 -10.81 11.91 -16.10
N ALA A 235 -11.96 11.32 -15.79
CA ALA A 235 -12.65 10.49 -16.76
C ALA A 235 -13.15 11.37 -17.90
N ARG A 236 -13.12 10.84 -19.13
CA ARG A 236 -13.84 11.48 -20.23
C ARG A 236 -15.32 11.43 -19.90
N ASN A 237 -15.90 12.56 -19.53
CA ASN A 237 -17.35 12.71 -19.52
C ASN A 237 -17.83 12.54 -20.96
N ARG A 238 -18.30 11.33 -21.30
CA ARG A 238 -19.19 11.15 -22.43
C ARG A 238 -20.44 11.93 -22.05
N ARG A 239 -20.49 13.21 -22.44
CA ARG A 239 -21.74 13.96 -22.40
C ARG A 239 -22.73 13.11 -23.19
N ARG A 240 -23.77 12.66 -22.48
CA ARG A 240 -24.93 12.03 -23.10
C ARG A 240 -25.58 13.01 -24.07
#